data_AF-A0A537XDD1-F1
#
_entry.id   AF-A0A537XDD1-F1
#
_cell.length_a   1.000
_cell.length_b   1.000
_cell.length_c   1.000
_cell.angle_alpha   90.00
_cell.angle_beta   90.00
_cell.angle_gamma   90.00
#
_symmetry.space_group_name_H-M   'P 1'
#
loop_
_entity.id
_entity.type
_entity.pdbx_description
1 polymer ?
#
loop_
_entity_poly.entity_id
_entity_poly.type
_entity_poly.pdbx_seq_one_letter_code
_entity_poly.pdbx_strand_id
1 'polypeptide(L)'
;MPRRPDLPSFTRAVTATSLLVAGFGLSGCHTHPARPIDPRALAGTRHFQLYTVYWAGRKFEGFQLTAADRPADYEPALGMRVYYGDCIHHQGITSGGCTLPLEVNTVLYRPHSNDGLGDQRAATIRGVPAVVYEHGKSIELYTGCLTIDVFADNPGRALRAAKAVRPLNPSPAAGPELPPPLYPPGDSRFKGGPCGL
;
A
#
# COMPACT_ATOMS: atom_id res chain seq x y z
N MET A 1 -35.76 34.68 -77.97
CA MET A 1 -35.74 35.78 -76.98
C MET A 1 -37.14 35.94 -76.40
N PRO A 2 -37.31 35.70 -75.10
CA PRO A 2 -38.26 36.48 -74.31
C PRO A 2 -37.58 37.07 -73.06
N ARG A 3 -37.87 38.35 -72.80
CA ARG A 3 -37.36 39.14 -71.68
C ARG A 3 -37.79 38.54 -70.34
N ARG A 4 -36.85 38.47 -69.40
CA ARG A 4 -37.11 38.23 -67.98
C ARG A 4 -37.82 39.47 -67.39
N PRO A 5 -38.89 39.31 -66.59
CA PRO A 5 -39.39 40.38 -65.76
C PRO A 5 -38.57 40.52 -64.46
N ASP A 6 -38.31 41.78 -64.10
CA ASP A 6 -37.61 42.21 -62.89
C ASP A 6 -38.37 41.83 -61.61
N LEU A 7 -37.65 41.35 -60.60
CA LEU A 7 -38.16 41.09 -59.26
C LEU A 7 -37.85 42.28 -58.33
N PRO A 8 -38.83 42.79 -57.57
CA PRO A 8 -38.65 43.93 -56.69
C PRO A 8 -37.87 43.57 -55.41
N SER A 9 -36.98 44.50 -55.05
CA SER A 9 -36.21 44.51 -53.82
C SER A 9 -37.10 44.77 -52.61
N PHE A 10 -37.24 43.76 -51.75
CA PHE A 10 -37.83 43.92 -50.41
C PHE A 10 -36.72 44.01 -49.36
N THR A 11 -36.41 45.25 -49.01
CA THR A 11 -35.72 45.64 -47.78
C THR A 11 -36.61 45.29 -46.60
N ARG A 12 -36.15 44.48 -45.63
CA ARG A 12 -36.38 44.67 -44.19
C ARG A 12 -35.81 43.54 -43.31
N ALA A 13 -35.38 43.99 -42.13
CA ALA A 13 -35.36 43.32 -40.84
C ALA A 13 -34.17 42.40 -40.49
N VAL A 14 -33.19 43.04 -39.86
CA VAL A 14 -32.50 42.67 -38.60
C VAL A 14 -33.04 41.40 -37.91
N THR A 15 -32.15 40.44 -37.68
CA THR A 15 -32.08 39.65 -36.45
C THR A 15 -30.66 39.14 -36.22
N ALA A 16 -30.07 39.55 -35.09
CA ALA A 16 -28.81 39.05 -34.58
C ALA A 16 -29.02 37.64 -34.00
N THR A 17 -28.22 36.67 -34.44
CA THR A 17 -28.19 35.32 -33.86
C THR A 17 -26.85 35.12 -33.15
N SER A 18 -26.88 35.30 -31.84
CA SER A 18 -25.81 34.94 -30.92
C SER A 18 -26.02 33.52 -30.38
N LEU A 19 -24.88 32.84 -30.12
CA LEU A 19 -24.66 31.74 -29.16
C LEU A 19 -25.19 30.33 -29.47
N LEU A 20 -24.26 29.37 -29.50
CA LEU A 20 -24.08 28.39 -28.40
C LEU A 20 -22.87 27.48 -28.69
N VAL A 21 -21.71 27.84 -28.15
CA VAL A 21 -20.57 26.92 -28.03
C VAL A 21 -20.88 25.98 -26.87
N ALA A 22 -21.27 24.75 -27.19
CA ALA A 22 -21.47 23.69 -26.20
C ALA A 22 -20.11 23.27 -25.62
N GLY A 23 -19.75 23.87 -24.49
CA GLY A 23 -18.65 23.39 -23.64
C GLY A 23 -19.07 22.09 -22.96
N PHE A 24 -18.81 20.95 -23.58
CA PHE A 24 -18.85 19.67 -22.88
C PHE A 24 -17.66 19.60 -21.92
N GLY A 25 -17.90 19.99 -20.67
CA GLY A 25 -16.99 19.72 -19.58
C GLY A 25 -16.87 18.21 -19.38
N LEU A 26 -15.68 17.67 -19.62
CA LEU A 26 -15.32 16.30 -19.28
C LEU A 26 -15.31 16.16 -17.75
N SER A 27 -16.45 15.81 -17.15
CA SER A 27 -16.49 15.30 -15.78
C SER A 27 -15.97 13.86 -15.78
N GLY A 28 -14.65 13.72 -15.90
CA GLY A 28 -13.97 12.47 -15.54
C GLY A 28 -14.14 12.25 -14.04
N CYS A 29 -14.58 11.06 -13.64
CA CYS A 29 -14.57 10.63 -12.25
C CYS A 29 -13.14 10.67 -11.73
N HIS A 30 -12.74 11.78 -11.11
CA HIS A 30 -11.50 11.85 -10.38
C HIS A 30 -11.74 11.04 -9.11
N THR A 31 -11.28 9.78 -9.09
CA THR A 31 -11.09 9.07 -7.83
C THR A 31 -10.17 9.94 -6.99
N HIS A 32 -10.70 10.53 -5.93
CA HIS A 32 -9.93 11.39 -5.05
C HIS A 32 -8.73 10.59 -4.51
N PRO A 33 -7.54 11.21 -4.41
CA PRO A 33 -6.38 10.53 -3.83
C PRO A 33 -6.70 9.99 -2.44
N ALA A 34 -6.19 8.80 -2.14
CA ALA A 34 -6.32 8.16 -0.84
C ALA A 34 -6.07 9.14 0.31
N ARG A 35 -7.02 9.23 1.25
CA ARG A 35 -6.93 10.17 2.36
C ARG A 35 -5.83 9.71 3.31
N PRO A 36 -4.88 10.60 3.69
CA PRO A 36 -3.89 10.28 4.71
C PRO A 36 -4.55 9.82 6.02
N ILE A 37 -3.89 8.91 6.73
CA ILE A 37 -4.32 8.41 8.04
C ILE A 37 -4.58 9.56 9.01
N ASP A 38 -5.64 9.42 9.81
CA ASP A 38 -5.91 10.36 10.90
C ASP A 38 -4.73 10.38 11.91
N PRO A 39 -4.22 11.57 12.30
CA PRO A 39 -3.10 11.65 13.23
C PRO A 39 -3.33 10.96 14.58
N ARG A 40 -4.57 10.91 15.09
CA ARG A 40 -4.91 10.21 16.33
C ARG A 40 -4.87 8.70 16.14
N ALA A 41 -5.35 8.20 14.99
CA ALA A 41 -5.22 6.79 14.65
C ALA A 41 -3.76 6.35 14.60
N LEU A 42 -2.91 7.12 13.91
CA LEU A 42 -1.47 6.85 13.86
C LEU A 42 -0.81 6.92 15.24
N ALA A 43 -1.20 7.89 16.07
CA ALA A 43 -0.71 7.98 17.45
C ALA A 43 -1.09 6.73 18.26
N GLY A 44 -2.31 6.21 18.08
CA GLY A 44 -2.76 4.95 18.68
C GLY A 44 -1.84 3.77 18.38
N THR A 45 -1.47 3.56 17.11
CA THR A 45 -0.52 2.50 16.71
C THR A 45 0.86 2.69 17.35
N ARG A 46 1.32 3.94 17.51
CA ARG A 46 2.61 4.23 18.17
C ARG A 46 2.65 3.88 19.67
N HIS A 47 1.49 3.74 20.29
CA HIS A 47 1.38 3.29 21.69
C HIS A 47 1.36 1.77 21.84
N PHE A 48 1.46 0.99 20.76
CA PHE A 48 1.64 -0.46 20.85
C PHE A 48 2.98 -0.79 21.53
N GLN A 49 2.96 -1.65 22.56
CA GLN A 49 4.14 -1.93 23.41
C GLN A 49 4.63 -3.38 23.36
N LEU A 50 3.93 -4.30 22.68
CA LEU A 50 4.35 -5.71 22.67
C LEU A 50 5.59 -5.96 21.83
N TYR A 51 5.85 -5.15 20.80
CA TYR A 51 7.07 -5.22 19.99
C TYR A 51 7.20 -3.98 19.11
N THR A 52 8.33 -3.86 18.40
CA THR A 52 8.55 -2.79 17.42
C THR A 52 7.73 -3.03 16.17
N VAL A 53 6.82 -2.12 15.84
CA VAL A 53 6.07 -2.11 14.57
C VAL A 53 6.90 -1.41 13.51
N TYR A 54 6.99 -1.96 12.31
CA TYR A 54 7.75 -1.38 11.20
C TYR A 54 6.84 -0.73 10.15
N TRP A 55 7.35 0.30 9.48
CA TRP A 55 6.67 1.03 8.42
C TRP A 55 7.68 1.71 7.47
N ALA A 56 7.23 2.17 6.30
CA ALA A 56 8.03 2.95 5.35
C ALA A 56 7.94 4.48 5.57
N GLY A 57 7.12 4.94 6.51
CA GLY A 57 6.91 6.36 6.83
C GLY A 57 5.50 6.85 6.53
N ARG A 58 5.28 8.18 6.57
CA ARG A 58 3.96 8.75 6.28
C ARG A 58 3.57 8.68 4.80
N LYS A 59 4.56 8.59 3.91
CA LYS A 59 4.41 8.51 2.47
C LYS A 59 5.53 7.65 1.91
N PHE A 60 5.21 6.79 0.95
CA PHE A 60 6.19 5.95 0.26
C PHE A 60 5.88 5.94 -1.24
N GLU A 61 6.87 6.30 -2.07
CA GLU A 61 6.73 6.32 -3.54
C GLU A 61 5.45 6.99 -4.07
N GLY A 62 5.03 8.10 -3.47
CA GLY A 62 3.82 8.81 -3.87
C GLY A 62 2.56 8.43 -3.09
N PHE A 63 2.52 7.26 -2.46
CA PHE A 63 1.36 6.75 -1.73
C PHE A 63 1.38 7.16 -0.27
N GLN A 64 0.28 7.74 0.20
CA GLN A 64 0.11 8.12 1.60
C GLN A 64 -0.12 6.89 2.45
N LEU A 65 0.34 6.92 3.70
CA LEU A 65 -0.13 6.00 4.73
C LEU A 65 -1.61 6.32 4.99
N THR A 66 -2.50 5.36 4.75
CA THR A 66 -3.96 5.55 4.79
C THR A 66 -4.59 4.91 6.01
N ALA A 67 -4.00 3.82 6.51
CA ALA A 67 -4.45 3.13 7.70
C ALA A 67 -3.31 2.45 8.45
N ALA A 68 -3.57 2.12 9.71
CA ALA A 68 -2.72 1.30 10.56
C ALA A 68 -3.62 0.54 11.54
N ASP A 69 -3.24 -0.69 11.87
CA ASP A 69 -3.97 -1.47 12.87
C ASP A 69 -3.88 -0.77 14.23
N ARG A 70 -4.95 -0.88 15.02
CA ARG A 70 -5.04 -0.31 16.37
C ARG A 70 -4.60 -1.37 17.38
N PRO A 71 -3.92 -1.00 18.48
CA PRO A 71 -3.59 -1.95 19.55
C PRO A 71 -4.79 -2.74 20.09
N ALA A 72 -5.98 -2.13 20.11
CA ALA A 72 -7.22 -2.77 20.56
C ALA A 72 -7.73 -3.88 19.63
N ASP A 73 -7.28 -3.90 18.37
CA ASP A 73 -7.66 -4.89 17.36
C ASP A 73 -6.53 -5.91 17.11
N TYR A 74 -5.52 -5.93 17.99
CA TYR A 74 -4.36 -6.80 17.83
C TYR A 74 -4.77 -8.28 17.91
N GLU A 75 -4.49 -9.00 16.83
CA GLU A 75 -4.62 -10.44 16.73
C GLU A 75 -3.21 -11.05 16.60
N PRO A 76 -2.72 -11.83 17.59
CA PRO A 76 -1.39 -12.45 17.55
C PRO A 76 -1.07 -13.22 16.26
N ALA A 77 -2.08 -13.81 15.62
CA ALA A 77 -1.87 -14.53 14.38
C ALA A 77 -1.58 -13.62 13.17
N LEU A 78 -2.05 -12.38 13.20
CA LEU A 78 -1.95 -11.43 12.09
C LEU A 78 -0.86 -10.39 12.29
N GLY A 79 -0.55 -10.02 13.54
CA GLY A 79 0.43 -8.98 13.84
C GLY A 79 -0.16 -7.58 13.82
N MET A 80 0.70 -6.59 13.54
CA MET A 80 0.34 -5.17 13.39
C MET A 80 0.68 -4.72 11.97
N ARG A 81 -0.31 -4.19 11.25
CA ARG A 81 -0.14 -3.76 9.84
C ARG A 81 -0.26 -2.26 9.64
N VAL A 82 0.38 -1.79 8.58
CA VAL A 82 0.23 -0.43 8.04
C VAL A 82 0.01 -0.48 6.54
N TYR A 83 -0.85 0.41 6.04
CA TYR A 83 -1.38 0.34 4.67
C TYR A 83 -1.18 1.66 3.94
N TYR A 84 -0.76 1.59 2.68
CA TYR A 84 -0.47 2.76 1.85
C TYR A 84 -1.36 2.80 0.61
N GLY A 85 -2.04 3.93 0.41
CA GLY A 85 -2.97 4.16 -0.71
C GLY A 85 -4.30 3.42 -0.59
N ASP A 86 -5.05 3.44 -1.70
CA ASP A 86 -6.36 2.80 -1.83
C ASP A 86 -6.25 1.46 -2.57
N CYS A 87 -7.35 0.73 -2.61
CA CYS A 87 -7.45 -0.49 -3.38
C CYS A 87 -7.19 -0.27 -4.88
N ILE A 88 -6.19 -0.94 -5.44
CA ILE A 88 -5.89 -0.88 -6.87
C ILE A 88 -6.65 -1.98 -7.62
N HIS A 89 -6.80 -3.16 -7.01
CA HIS A 89 -7.54 -4.28 -7.58
C HIS A 89 -8.44 -4.94 -6.55
N HIS A 90 -9.72 -5.06 -6.87
CA HIS A 90 -10.65 -5.92 -6.14
C HIS A 90 -10.59 -7.33 -6.73
N GLN A 91 -10.21 -8.30 -5.93
CA GLN A 91 -10.31 -9.71 -6.30
C GLN A 91 -11.75 -10.17 -6.12
N GLY A 92 -12.58 -9.96 -7.17
CA GLY A 92 -13.90 -10.58 -7.34
C GLY A 92 -14.92 -10.41 -6.20
N ILE A 93 -16.17 -10.80 -6.46
CA ILE A 93 -17.25 -10.76 -5.45
C ILE A 93 -17.13 -11.90 -4.43
N THR A 94 -16.34 -12.94 -4.76
CA THR A 94 -16.22 -14.19 -3.99
C THR A 94 -14.90 -14.31 -3.21
N SER A 95 -13.85 -13.56 -3.57
CA SER A 95 -12.52 -13.66 -2.94
C SER A 95 -12.15 -12.48 -2.05
N GLY A 96 -12.93 -11.39 -2.01
CA GLY A 96 -12.86 -10.33 -0.99
C GLY A 96 -11.50 -9.62 -0.83
N GLY A 97 -10.54 -9.87 -1.72
CA GLY A 97 -9.16 -9.41 -1.59
C GLY A 97 -8.98 -8.04 -2.23
N CYS A 98 -8.25 -7.16 -1.55
CA CYS A 98 -7.84 -5.88 -2.11
C CYS A 98 -6.32 -5.86 -2.31
N THR A 99 -5.85 -5.59 -3.52
CA THR A 99 -4.41 -5.31 -3.73
C THR A 99 -4.14 -3.84 -3.46
N LEU A 100 -3.34 -3.59 -2.42
CA LEU A 100 -2.85 -2.27 -2.08
C LEU A 100 -1.53 -1.96 -2.79
N PRO A 101 -1.18 -0.68 -2.99
CA PRO A 101 0.15 -0.31 -3.44
C PRO A 101 1.23 -0.87 -2.51
N LEU A 102 1.06 -0.73 -1.19
CA LEU A 102 1.98 -1.27 -0.20
C LEU A 102 1.24 -1.59 1.11
N GLU A 103 1.54 -2.75 1.68
CA GLU A 103 1.24 -3.15 3.05
C GLU A 103 2.54 -3.59 3.72
N VAL A 104 2.74 -3.17 4.98
CA VAL A 104 3.83 -3.68 5.82
C VAL A 104 3.20 -4.29 7.06
N ASN A 105 3.42 -5.59 7.24
CA ASN A 105 3.01 -6.33 8.42
C ASN A 105 4.22 -6.56 9.33
N THR A 106 4.02 -6.45 10.64
CA THR A 106 5.01 -6.89 11.63
C THR A 106 4.37 -7.87 12.58
N VAL A 107 4.97 -9.05 12.73
CA VAL A 107 4.43 -10.14 13.56
C VAL A 107 5.54 -10.79 14.37
N LEU A 108 5.18 -11.40 15.50
CA LEU A 108 6.08 -12.28 16.24
C LEU A 108 6.40 -13.50 15.37
N TYR A 109 7.69 -13.79 15.20
CA TYR A 109 8.11 -14.94 14.41
C TYR A 109 7.57 -16.23 15.02
N ARG A 110 6.95 -17.04 14.15
CA ARG A 110 6.60 -18.43 14.42
C ARG A 110 7.04 -19.26 13.22
N PRO A 111 7.55 -20.49 13.42
CA PRO A 111 7.86 -21.34 12.29
C PRO A 111 6.61 -21.59 11.45
N HIS A 112 6.74 -21.40 10.15
CA HIS A 112 5.73 -21.66 9.16
C HIS A 112 6.39 -22.10 7.86
N SER A 113 5.60 -22.71 6.97
CA SER A 113 6.03 -22.99 5.61
C SER A 113 5.35 -22.01 4.66
N ASN A 114 6.12 -21.50 3.71
CA ASN A 114 5.62 -20.69 2.59
C ASN A 114 5.29 -21.58 1.36
N ASP A 115 5.31 -22.91 1.52
CA ASP A 115 4.94 -23.85 0.47
C ASP A 115 3.53 -23.53 -0.07
N GLY A 116 3.39 -23.54 -1.40
CA GLY A 116 2.13 -23.19 -2.06
C GLY A 116 1.94 -21.71 -2.37
N LEU A 117 2.83 -20.81 -1.91
CA LEU A 117 2.81 -19.36 -2.25
C LEU A 117 3.55 -19.02 -3.56
N GLY A 118 3.81 -20.02 -4.41
CA GLY A 118 4.55 -19.89 -5.66
C GLY A 118 6.07 -19.99 -5.49
N ASP A 119 6.81 -19.55 -6.51
CA ASP A 119 8.27 -19.59 -6.51
C ASP A 119 8.85 -18.72 -5.40
N GLN A 120 9.75 -19.32 -4.62
CA GLN A 120 10.43 -18.67 -3.50
C GLN A 120 11.93 -18.59 -3.76
N ARG A 121 12.55 -17.52 -3.28
CA ARG A 121 14.01 -17.40 -3.24
C ARG A 121 14.49 -16.78 -1.95
N ALA A 122 15.55 -17.35 -1.39
CA ALA A 122 16.27 -16.74 -0.30
C ALA A 122 16.98 -15.45 -0.77
N ALA A 123 17.09 -14.48 0.13
CA ALA A 123 17.79 -13.24 -0.09
C ALA A 123 18.38 -12.71 1.23
N THR A 124 19.18 -11.65 1.11
CA THR A 124 19.62 -10.84 2.25
C THR A 124 19.26 -9.40 1.97
N ILE A 125 18.48 -8.78 2.85
CA ILE A 125 18.00 -7.40 2.70
C ILE A 125 18.27 -6.68 4.02
N ARG A 126 18.94 -5.53 3.96
CA ARG A 126 19.38 -4.78 5.14
C ARG A 126 20.14 -5.62 6.17
N GLY A 127 20.96 -6.57 5.69
CA GLY A 127 21.82 -7.41 6.52
C GLY A 127 21.11 -8.60 7.18
N VAL A 128 19.79 -8.73 7.07
CA VAL A 128 19.05 -9.87 7.62
C VAL A 128 18.60 -10.85 6.55
N PRO A 129 18.41 -12.14 6.89
CA PRO A 129 17.79 -13.11 5.99
C PRO A 129 16.41 -12.63 5.55
N ALA A 130 16.05 -12.97 4.31
CA ALA A 130 14.76 -12.68 3.74
C ALA A 130 14.31 -13.80 2.79
N VAL A 131 13.00 -13.96 2.65
CA VAL A 131 12.39 -14.79 1.60
C VAL A 131 11.59 -13.89 0.67
N VAL A 132 11.76 -14.08 -0.63
CA VAL A 132 11.03 -13.36 -1.67
C VAL A 132 10.14 -14.36 -2.40
N TYR A 133 8.85 -14.07 -2.49
CA TYR A 133 7.84 -14.95 -3.07
C TYR A 133 6.81 -14.16 -3.89
N GLU A 134 5.85 -14.88 -4.47
CA GLU A 134 4.77 -14.29 -5.30
C GLU A 134 5.33 -13.40 -6.43
N HIS A 135 6.27 -13.94 -7.22
CA HIS A 135 6.97 -13.21 -8.28
C HIS A 135 7.71 -11.94 -7.80
N GLY A 136 8.02 -11.86 -6.52
CA GLY A 136 8.75 -10.76 -5.89
C GLY A 136 7.89 -9.64 -5.33
N LYS A 137 6.57 -9.77 -5.37
CA LYS A 137 5.63 -8.80 -4.78
C LYS A 137 5.53 -8.90 -3.26
N SER A 138 6.00 -10.02 -2.71
CA SER A 138 5.90 -10.35 -1.30
C SER A 138 7.29 -10.70 -0.76
N ILE A 139 7.72 -10.01 0.28
CA ILE A 139 9.05 -10.15 0.89
C ILE A 139 8.89 -10.28 2.39
N GLU A 140 9.43 -11.36 2.95
CA GLU A 140 9.50 -11.61 4.37
C GLU A 140 10.92 -11.31 4.88
N LEU A 141 11.08 -10.43 5.87
CA LEU A 141 12.35 -10.13 6.54
C LEU A 141 12.35 -10.75 7.94
N TYR A 142 13.41 -11.46 8.30
CA TYR A 142 13.56 -12.06 9.64
C TYR A 142 14.48 -11.22 10.52
N THR A 143 13.97 -10.63 11.60
CA THR A 143 14.75 -9.69 12.43
C THR A 143 14.40 -9.78 13.91
N GLY A 144 15.40 -9.86 14.78
CA GLY A 144 15.17 -10.14 16.21
C GLY A 144 14.25 -11.36 16.39
N CYS A 145 13.16 -11.20 17.14
CA CYS A 145 12.10 -12.20 17.29
C CYS A 145 10.88 -11.96 16.37
N LEU A 146 11.03 -11.13 15.33
CA LEU A 146 9.96 -10.65 14.47
C LEU A 146 10.15 -11.11 13.03
N THR A 147 9.03 -11.19 12.34
CA THR A 147 8.94 -11.14 10.89
C THR A 147 8.39 -9.78 10.47
N ILE A 148 8.95 -9.21 9.40
CA ILE A 148 8.35 -8.07 8.69
C ILE A 148 7.96 -8.55 7.29
N ASP A 149 6.66 -8.69 7.04
CA ASP A 149 6.16 -8.96 5.69
C ASP A 149 5.90 -7.66 4.95
N VAL A 150 6.35 -7.61 3.70
CA VAL A 150 6.16 -6.48 2.80
C VAL A 150 5.43 -6.98 1.57
N PHE A 151 4.19 -6.53 1.40
CA PHE A 151 3.36 -6.85 0.25
C PHE A 151 3.18 -5.60 -0.61
N ALA A 152 3.35 -5.72 -1.92
CA ALA A 152 3.17 -4.60 -2.84
C ALA A 152 2.52 -5.00 -4.16
N ASP A 153 1.95 -4.03 -4.86
CA ASP A 153 1.38 -4.20 -6.20
C ASP A 153 2.41 -4.65 -7.27
N ASN A 154 3.70 -4.37 -7.06
CA ASN A 154 4.79 -4.75 -7.95
C ASN A 154 6.10 -5.10 -7.21
N PRO A 155 6.98 -5.92 -7.81
CA PRO A 155 8.21 -6.38 -7.17
C PRO A 155 9.23 -5.29 -6.85
N GLY A 156 9.31 -4.26 -7.71
CA GLY A 156 10.22 -3.15 -7.51
C GLY A 156 9.89 -2.34 -6.25
N ARG A 157 8.60 -2.11 -6.02
CA ARG A 157 8.11 -1.42 -4.82
C ARG A 157 8.30 -2.26 -3.57
N ALA A 158 8.01 -3.56 -3.62
CA ALA A 158 8.25 -4.47 -2.50
C ALA A 158 9.71 -4.40 -2.04
N LEU A 159 10.67 -4.52 -2.96
CA LEU A 159 12.09 -4.47 -2.63
C LEU A 159 12.53 -3.12 -2.05
N ARG A 160 12.07 -2.01 -2.63
CA ARG A 160 12.40 -0.67 -2.12
C ARG A 160 11.77 -0.40 -0.76
N ALA A 161 10.54 -0.87 -0.53
CA ALA A 161 9.86 -0.78 0.76
C ALA A 161 10.59 -1.60 1.83
N ALA A 162 10.96 -2.85 1.53
CA ALA A 162 11.75 -3.71 2.41
C ALA A 162 13.10 -3.08 2.80
N LYS A 163 13.73 -2.33 1.89
CA LYS A 163 14.94 -1.55 2.18
C LYS A 163 14.69 -0.27 3.00
N ALA A 164 13.47 0.23 3.04
CA ALA A 164 13.10 1.49 3.67
C ALA A 164 12.37 1.32 5.02
N VAL A 165 12.02 0.10 5.42
CA VAL A 165 11.33 -0.14 6.70
C VAL A 165 12.14 0.40 7.87
N ARG A 166 11.45 1.01 8.82
CA ARG A 166 12.00 1.58 10.05
C ARG A 166 11.00 1.44 11.19
N PRO A 167 11.40 1.60 12.46
CA PRO A 167 10.46 1.60 13.57
C PRO A 167 9.37 2.69 13.44
N LEU A 168 8.13 2.34 13.77
CA LEU A 168 6.98 3.24 13.88
C LEU A 168 6.79 3.72 15.32
N ASN A 169 6.82 2.80 16.27
CA ASN A 169 6.77 3.06 17.70
C ASN A 169 8.18 3.16 18.30
N PRO A 170 8.34 3.84 19.45
CA PRO A 170 9.61 3.85 20.18
C PRO A 170 10.07 2.42 20.49
N SER A 171 11.35 2.14 20.26
CA SER A 171 11.96 0.85 20.55
C SER A 171 13.39 1.05 21.06
N PRO A 172 13.77 0.42 22.18
CA PRO A 172 15.16 0.43 22.65
C PRO A 172 16.13 -0.20 21.64
N ALA A 173 15.63 -1.13 20.81
CA ALA A 173 16.39 -1.78 19.75
C ALA A 173 16.39 -1.00 18.42
N ALA A 174 15.89 0.24 18.39
CA ALA A 174 15.83 1.06 17.19
C ALA A 174 17.22 1.55 16.77
N GLY A 175 17.87 0.80 15.88
CA GLY A 175 19.07 1.22 15.16
C GLY A 175 18.82 1.51 13.67
N PRO A 176 19.83 2.02 12.94
CA PRO A 176 19.78 2.16 11.48
C PRO A 176 19.79 0.80 10.76
N GLU A 177 20.13 -0.28 11.46
CA GLU A 177 20.14 -1.65 10.97
C GLU A 177 19.00 -2.46 11.61
N LEU A 178 18.54 -3.50 10.91
CA LEU A 178 17.63 -4.46 11.50
C LEU A 178 18.43 -5.38 12.45
N PRO A 179 17.95 -5.63 13.68
CA PRO A 179 18.57 -6.62 14.55
C PRO A 179 18.70 -7.98 13.85
N PRO A 180 19.83 -8.69 14.00
CA PRO A 180 19.94 -10.07 13.53
C PRO A 180 18.79 -10.92 14.09
N PRO A 181 18.26 -11.89 13.32
CA PRO A 181 17.20 -12.75 13.83
C PRO A 181 17.73 -13.61 14.99
N LEU A 182 16.92 -13.75 16.03
CA LEU A 182 17.16 -14.67 17.14
C LEU A 182 16.96 -16.13 16.71
N TYR A 183 16.24 -16.36 15.61
CA TYR A 183 15.86 -17.68 15.14
C TYR A 183 16.22 -17.84 13.65
N PRO A 184 16.80 -18.98 13.25
CA PRO A 184 17.03 -19.25 11.84
C PRO A 184 15.69 -19.39 11.10
N PRO A 185 15.54 -18.77 9.91
CA PRO A 185 14.35 -18.93 9.07
C PRO A 185 14.10 -20.40 8.75
N GLY A 186 12.84 -20.85 8.84
CA GLY A 186 12.44 -22.20 8.44
C GLY A 186 12.81 -23.34 9.40
N ASP A 187 13.39 -23.05 10.59
CA ASP A 187 13.63 -24.10 11.59
C ASP A 187 12.36 -24.43 12.39
N SER A 188 11.68 -25.50 11.97
CA SER A 188 10.47 -26.02 12.62
C SER A 188 10.70 -26.60 14.02
N ARG A 189 11.96 -26.77 14.46
CA ARG A 189 12.28 -27.23 15.82
C ARG A 189 12.10 -26.12 16.86
N PHE A 190 11.99 -24.87 16.41
CA PHE A 190 11.83 -23.73 17.29
C PHE A 190 10.37 -23.55 17.74
N LYS A 191 10.05 -23.77 19.01
CA LYS A 191 8.65 -23.76 19.50
C LYS A 191 8.07 -22.36 19.82
N GLY A 192 8.73 -21.29 19.40
CA GLY A 192 8.41 -19.96 19.89
C GLY A 192 8.95 -19.77 21.31
N GLY A 193 9.40 -18.56 21.59
CA GLY A 193 9.71 -18.09 22.94
C GLY A 193 9.27 -16.64 23.02
N PRO A 194 9.00 -16.09 24.22
CA PRO A 194 8.77 -14.66 24.33
C PRO A 194 9.98 -13.94 23.72
N CYS A 195 9.73 -12.93 22.89
CA CYS A 195 10.70 -11.85 22.75
C CYS A 195 11.06 -11.46 24.18
N GLY A 196 12.31 -11.60 24.58
CA GLY A 196 12.76 -11.07 25.87
C GLY A 196 12.56 -9.55 25.80
N LEU A 197 11.41 -9.09 26.28
CA LEU A 197 11.04 -7.68 26.48
C LEU A 197 11.28 -7.32 27.92
#